data_AF-A0A7T5JSQ7-F1
#
_entry.id   AF-A0A7T5JSQ7-F1
#
_cell.length_a   1.000
_cell.length_b   1.000
_cell.length_c   1.000
_cell.angle_alpha   90.00
_cell.angle_beta   90.00
_cell.angle_gamma   90.00
#
_symmetry.space_group_name_H-M   'P 1'
#
loop_
_entity.id
_entity.type
_entity.pdbx_description
1 polymer ?
#
loop_
_entity_poly.entity_id
_entity_poly.type
_entity_poly.pdbx_seq_one_letter_code
_entity_poly.pdbx_strand_id
1 'polypeptide(L)'
;MTKLKTFRRISVFFSIASLTVIPLAGCNSNTAKPPGVINVSKNANSSLNNQSGNNESHVTRKVSNKRASQIKTKLTTTGLTIAQENRLPGTTAWRITRPAHGRIQGYASLDSVNQGGKLTFYVSTWYTGTLYNIKIFRMGYYQGKGGRLMKTTPLLKSRAQGWWNSKSGGHHLPQQKNPKGFLHLNWKPSYQLKVPPSWVSGYYLALLTDAHGYQSYIPFIVRSDTQPHEFLVDVPVNTWQAYNYWGDWSFYGHYAKTTRKQKGYAGNNAIEVSFNRPYSADNGAGLTFLEYPTVYWMEKEGYNVSYTTSVALDEGTTQWTPKGFISVGHDEYWTGKMRNRVTHMLNSGVNLAFLGANDMYWKVRYSDNHRTLIGYRWESKRDPLRGTPEQTGGWRYIGNPESTLLGQMYQGQPRGDNATWSDPNWIVSDPSNWLYKGLHVYKGEAVRNIIGWEYDSALSSTYSRKALHNKNDVIISASPVIDRAYKNKKEYMTTSIYKAKSGAYVFDAGTTWWGYGLSNPMHYQIYEGIAMKKPDYVSPSPIIQGVTRNLLNRFMEPAAKV
;
A
#
# COMPACT_ATOMS: atom_id res chain seq x y z
N MET A 1 51.29 -3.13 34.52
CA MET A 1 50.68 -4.44 34.22
C MET A 1 49.28 -4.25 33.68
N THR A 2 49.02 -4.75 32.47
CA THR A 2 47.79 -4.51 31.69
C THR A 2 46.81 -5.67 31.85
N LYS A 3 45.50 -5.40 31.96
CA LYS A 3 44.46 -6.41 31.73
C LYS A 3 43.39 -5.88 30.77
N LEU A 4 43.39 -6.42 29.56
CA LEU A 4 42.37 -6.18 28.55
C LEU A 4 41.01 -6.73 29.02
N LYS A 5 39.92 -6.00 28.75
CA LYS A 5 38.57 -6.57 28.64
C LYS A 5 38.09 -6.43 27.19
N THR A 6 38.06 -7.55 26.49
CA THR A 6 37.77 -7.62 25.05
C THR A 6 36.27 -7.49 24.78
N PHE A 7 35.83 -6.33 24.27
CA PHE A 7 34.46 -6.18 23.75
C PHE A 7 34.33 -6.84 22.38
N ARG A 8 33.62 -7.97 22.29
CA ARG A 8 33.22 -8.57 21.00
C ARG A 8 32.21 -7.66 20.29
N ARG A 9 32.64 -7.00 19.21
CA ARG A 9 31.73 -6.40 18.23
C ARG A 9 30.98 -7.50 17.48
N ILE A 10 29.64 -7.48 17.54
CA ILE A 10 28.81 -8.32 16.68
C ILE A 10 28.64 -7.59 15.34
N SER A 11 29.47 -7.95 14.37
CA SER A 11 29.34 -7.48 12.98
C SER A 11 28.38 -8.40 12.23
N VAL A 12 27.17 -7.91 11.92
CA VAL A 12 26.22 -8.62 11.07
C VAL A 12 26.58 -8.37 9.60
N PHE A 13 27.18 -9.36 8.95
CA PHE A 13 27.41 -9.36 7.50
C PHE A 13 26.20 -9.95 6.78
N PHE A 14 25.65 -9.19 5.82
CA PHE A 14 24.76 -9.73 4.79
C PHE A 14 25.55 -9.96 3.50
N SER A 15 25.46 -11.17 2.94
CA SER A 15 26.08 -11.52 1.66
C SER A 15 25.10 -11.28 0.51
N ILE A 16 25.55 -10.63 -0.56
CA ILE A 16 24.77 -10.36 -1.77
C ILE A 16 25.35 -11.20 -2.91
N ALA A 17 24.55 -12.13 -3.43
CA ALA A 17 24.93 -12.89 -4.62
C ALA A 17 24.94 -11.97 -5.86
N SER A 18 26.09 -11.89 -6.53
CA SER A 18 26.18 -11.40 -7.91
C SER A 18 26.33 -12.59 -8.83
N LEU A 19 25.57 -12.62 -9.92
CA LEU A 19 25.79 -13.56 -11.02
C LEU A 19 25.85 -12.80 -12.36
N THR A 20 26.82 -13.21 -13.16
CA THR A 20 27.15 -12.67 -14.48
C THR A 20 26.45 -13.53 -15.52
N VAL A 21 25.86 -12.94 -16.55
CA VAL A 21 25.22 -13.70 -17.63
C VAL A 21 26.19 -13.83 -18.81
N ILE A 22 26.47 -15.07 -19.21
CA ILE A 22 27.11 -15.43 -20.48
C ILE A 22 25.99 -15.75 -21.48
N PRO A 23 26.02 -15.24 -22.72
CA PRO A 23 25.02 -15.59 -23.72
C PRO A 23 25.37 -16.92 -24.41
N LEU A 24 24.36 -17.78 -24.61
CA LEU A 24 24.39 -18.84 -25.62
C LEU A 24 23.12 -18.77 -26.47
N ALA A 25 23.25 -19.18 -27.73
CA ALA A 25 22.34 -18.80 -28.80
C ALA A 25 21.37 -19.91 -29.22
N GLY A 26 20.21 -19.47 -29.74
CA GLY A 26 19.55 -20.05 -30.92
C GLY A 26 18.98 -21.48 -30.86
N CYS A 27 17.66 -21.59 -31.05
CA CYS A 27 17.09 -22.50 -32.06
C CYS A 27 15.69 -22.06 -32.52
N ASN A 28 15.38 -22.33 -33.78
CA ASN A 28 14.10 -22.04 -34.45
C ASN A 28 13.19 -23.28 -34.50
N SER A 29 11.87 -23.07 -34.46
CA SER A 29 10.83 -23.77 -35.26
C SER A 29 9.45 -23.24 -34.82
N ASN A 30 8.68 -22.56 -35.66
CA ASN A 30 7.90 -22.96 -36.85
C ASN A 30 6.50 -23.57 -36.56
N THR A 31 5.49 -22.83 -37.02
CA THR A 31 4.22 -23.26 -37.68
C THR A 31 3.24 -24.19 -36.96
N ALA A 32 2.04 -23.66 -36.64
CA ALA A 32 0.74 -24.24 -37.02
C ALA A 32 -0.42 -23.22 -36.84
N LYS A 33 -1.43 -23.27 -37.73
CA LYS A 33 -2.69 -22.48 -37.74
C LYS A 33 -3.66 -23.17 -38.73
N PRO A 34 -4.98 -22.87 -38.76
CA PRO A 34 -6.03 -23.31 -37.82
C PRO A 34 -7.15 -24.12 -38.54
N PRO A 35 -8.25 -24.44 -37.85
CA PRO A 35 -9.60 -24.13 -38.37
C PRO A 35 -10.46 -23.42 -37.30
N GLY A 36 -11.65 -22.87 -37.54
CA GLY A 36 -12.43 -22.70 -38.78
C GLY A 36 -13.91 -22.41 -38.47
N VAL A 37 -14.34 -21.15 -38.67
CA VAL A 37 -15.72 -20.64 -38.95
C VAL A 37 -16.94 -21.22 -38.19
N ILE A 38 -17.67 -20.36 -37.46
CA ILE A 38 -19.15 -20.23 -37.57
C ILE A 38 -19.53 -18.74 -37.50
N ASN A 39 -20.37 -18.27 -38.44
CA ASN A 39 -21.04 -16.97 -38.42
C ASN A 39 -22.52 -17.15 -38.06
N VAL A 40 -23.12 -16.23 -37.29
CA VAL A 40 -24.59 -16.07 -37.20
C VAL A 40 -24.93 -14.58 -37.26
N SER A 41 -26.03 -14.25 -37.94
CA SER A 41 -26.35 -12.90 -38.42
C SER A 41 -27.55 -12.23 -37.72
N LYS A 42 -27.38 -10.94 -37.41
CA LYS A 42 -28.31 -9.78 -37.57
C LYS A 42 -29.82 -9.84 -37.22
N ASN A 43 -30.30 -8.64 -36.85
CA ASN A 43 -31.68 -8.11 -36.74
C ASN A 43 -32.42 -8.44 -35.42
N ALA A 44 -33.32 -7.59 -34.89
CA ALA A 44 -33.97 -6.38 -35.45
C ALA A 44 -34.17 -5.24 -34.42
N ASN A 45 -34.67 -4.09 -34.90
CA ASN A 45 -35.08 -2.90 -34.11
C ASN A 45 -36.48 -3.05 -33.48
N SER A 46 -36.76 -2.29 -32.41
CA SER A 46 -37.96 -1.43 -32.34
C SER A 46 -37.90 -0.40 -31.20
N SER A 47 -38.39 0.80 -31.47
CA SER A 47 -38.48 1.97 -30.57
C SER A 47 -39.87 2.12 -29.93
N LEU A 48 -40.02 3.18 -29.08
CA LEU A 48 -41.22 3.92 -28.62
C LEU A 48 -41.32 3.98 -27.07
N ASN A 49 -42.00 4.95 -26.43
CA ASN A 49 -42.02 6.43 -26.52
C ASN A 49 -42.92 6.98 -25.38
N ASN A 50 -42.75 8.23 -24.94
CA ASN A 50 -43.78 9.07 -24.24
C ASN A 50 -44.30 8.57 -22.84
N GLN A 51 -45.01 9.31 -21.95
CA GLN A 51 -45.33 10.74 -21.67
C GLN A 51 -45.90 10.85 -20.21
N SER A 52 -46.63 11.89 -19.78
CA SER A 52 -46.11 13.12 -19.14
C SER A 52 -47.21 13.93 -18.40
N GLY A 53 -46.98 14.37 -17.15
CA GLY A 53 -47.88 15.25 -16.36
C GLY A 53 -47.70 15.04 -14.84
N ASN A 54 -47.65 16.03 -13.94
CA ASN A 54 -48.55 17.17 -13.63
C ASN A 54 -49.87 16.71 -12.96
N ASN A 55 -50.46 17.37 -11.95
CA ASN A 55 -50.12 18.62 -11.21
C ASN A 55 -50.83 18.66 -9.83
N GLU A 56 -50.51 19.68 -9.00
CA GLU A 56 -51.37 20.35 -7.98
C GLU A 56 -52.00 19.51 -6.82
N SER A 57 -52.27 19.94 -5.58
CA SER A 57 -51.99 21.09 -4.68
C SER A 57 -53.29 21.46 -3.94
N HIS A 58 -53.35 21.27 -2.61
CA HIS A 58 -54.38 21.89 -1.76
C HIS A 58 -53.83 22.20 -0.37
N VAL A 59 -54.31 23.31 0.22
CA VAL A 59 -53.81 23.89 1.48
C VAL A 59 -54.97 24.04 2.45
N THR A 60 -54.83 23.49 3.66
CA THR A 60 -55.65 23.85 4.82
C THR A 60 -54.79 23.99 6.07
N ARG A 61 -54.94 25.12 6.78
CA ARG A 61 -54.22 25.45 8.03
C ARG A 61 -55.03 24.98 9.24
N LYS A 62 -54.38 24.35 10.23
CA LYS A 62 -54.68 24.57 11.66
C LYS A 62 -53.55 24.14 12.62
N VAL A 63 -52.86 25.16 13.16
CA VAL A 63 -52.46 25.36 14.57
C VAL A 63 -51.81 24.21 15.37
N SER A 64 -50.50 24.38 15.58
CA SER A 64 -49.64 24.01 16.72
C SER A 64 -49.82 22.67 17.47
N ASN A 65 -48.75 21.87 17.45
CA ASN A 65 -48.15 21.38 18.69
C ASN A 65 -46.62 21.22 18.53
N LYS A 66 -45.82 21.89 19.37
CA LYS A 66 -44.35 21.81 19.32
C LYS A 66 -43.86 20.46 19.87
N ARG A 67 -43.74 19.45 19.01
CA ARG A 67 -42.76 18.38 19.22
C ARG A 67 -41.49 18.72 18.46
N ALA A 68 -40.35 18.72 19.17
CA ALA A 68 -39.03 18.84 18.56
C ALA A 68 -38.71 17.55 17.79
N SER A 69 -39.26 17.41 16.58
CA SER A 69 -38.75 16.43 15.62
C SER A 69 -37.32 16.82 15.28
N GLN A 70 -36.37 15.99 15.66
CA GLN A 70 -35.01 16.09 15.15
C GLN A 70 -35.08 16.04 13.63
N ILE A 71 -34.82 17.17 12.97
CA ILE A 71 -34.53 17.19 11.56
C ILE A 71 -33.21 16.44 11.43
N LYS A 72 -33.31 15.13 11.12
CA LYS A 72 -32.21 14.39 10.53
C LYS A 72 -31.94 15.05 9.18
N THR A 73 -31.08 16.06 9.18
CA THR A 73 -30.47 16.61 7.98
C THR A 73 -29.81 15.45 7.28
N LYS A 74 -30.51 14.93 6.27
CA LYS A 74 -30.04 13.87 5.40
C LYS A 74 -28.87 14.46 4.64
N LEU A 75 -27.65 14.27 5.17
CA LEU A 75 -26.41 14.69 4.52
C LEU A 75 -26.44 14.13 3.11
N THR A 76 -26.65 15.02 2.14
CA THR A 76 -26.65 14.68 0.73
C THR A 76 -25.21 14.35 0.35
N THR A 77 -24.86 13.08 0.43
CA THR A 77 -23.61 12.54 -0.12
C THR A 77 -23.54 12.89 -1.60
N THR A 78 -22.75 13.91 -1.93
CA THR A 78 -22.60 14.41 -3.30
C THR A 78 -21.64 13.56 -4.14
N GLY A 79 -20.99 12.57 -3.53
CA GLY A 79 -20.21 11.53 -4.19
C GLY A 79 -20.97 10.20 -4.25
N LEU A 80 -20.61 9.36 -5.23
CA LEU A 80 -21.06 7.97 -5.29
C LEU A 80 -20.46 7.17 -4.13
N THR A 81 -21.22 6.21 -3.60
CA THR A 81 -20.64 5.13 -2.78
C THR A 81 -19.68 4.27 -3.61
N ILE A 82 -18.74 3.59 -2.95
CA ILE A 82 -17.83 2.61 -3.58
C ILE A 82 -18.60 1.57 -4.42
N ALA A 83 -19.73 1.07 -3.92
CA ALA A 83 -20.57 0.11 -4.61
C ALA A 83 -21.28 0.70 -5.86
N GLN A 84 -21.61 1.99 -5.88
CA GLN A 84 -22.16 2.68 -7.05
C GLN A 84 -21.07 3.03 -8.08
N GLU A 85 -19.91 3.49 -7.61
CA GLU A 85 -18.73 3.75 -8.45
C GLU A 85 -18.28 2.47 -9.18
N ASN A 86 -18.27 1.33 -8.49
CA ASN A 86 -17.96 0.02 -9.08
C ASN A 86 -19.05 -0.55 -10.02
N ARG A 87 -20.18 0.14 -10.24
CA ARG A 87 -21.14 -0.14 -11.32
C ARG A 87 -20.84 0.64 -12.60
N LEU A 88 -19.98 1.66 -12.54
CA LEU A 88 -19.58 2.41 -13.73
C LEU A 88 -18.60 1.59 -14.60
N PRO A 89 -18.60 1.76 -15.94
CA PRO A 89 -17.78 0.95 -16.83
C PRO A 89 -16.26 1.02 -16.53
N GLY A 90 -15.66 -0.14 -16.29
CA GLY A 90 -14.22 -0.30 -16.14
C GLY A 90 -13.44 -0.35 -17.47
N THR A 91 -12.11 -0.26 -17.36
CA THR A 91 -11.17 -0.46 -18.47
C THR A 91 -9.85 -1.04 -17.97
N THR A 92 -9.16 -1.83 -18.80
CA THR A 92 -7.78 -2.28 -18.55
C THR A 92 -6.72 -1.33 -19.13
N ALA A 93 -7.13 -0.23 -19.79
CA ALA A 93 -6.26 0.72 -20.47
C ALA A 93 -5.36 1.56 -19.53
N TRP A 94 -5.44 1.34 -18.21
CA TRP A 94 -4.47 1.83 -17.23
C TRP A 94 -3.16 1.05 -17.28
N ARG A 95 -3.14 -0.22 -17.73
CA ARG A 95 -1.94 -1.07 -17.77
C ARG A 95 -0.92 -0.54 -18.77
N ILE A 96 0.34 -0.41 -18.35
CA ILE A 96 1.45 -0.03 -19.23
C ILE A 96 1.71 -1.15 -20.25
N THR A 97 1.81 -0.77 -21.51
CA THR A 97 2.21 -1.64 -22.64
C THR A 97 3.63 -1.34 -23.13
N ARG A 98 4.20 -0.18 -22.79
CA ARG A 98 5.58 0.21 -23.16
C ARG A 98 6.28 1.01 -22.03
N PRO A 99 6.99 0.33 -21.11
CA PRO A 99 7.73 0.97 -20.01
C PRO A 99 8.69 2.07 -20.44
N ALA A 100 8.68 3.22 -19.75
CA ALA A 100 9.41 4.40 -20.19
C ALA A 100 10.95 4.32 -20.10
N HIS A 101 11.51 3.52 -19.20
CA HIS A 101 12.95 3.43 -18.94
C HIS A 101 13.67 4.81 -18.78
N GLY A 102 12.96 5.82 -18.26
CA GLY A 102 13.46 7.18 -18.08
C GLY A 102 13.03 8.19 -19.16
N ARG A 103 12.43 7.77 -20.29
CA ARG A 103 12.02 8.66 -21.39
C ARG A 103 10.94 9.67 -21.02
N ILE A 104 10.02 9.26 -20.15
CA ILE A 104 9.04 10.11 -19.48
C ILE A 104 8.87 9.64 -18.04
N GLN A 105 8.93 10.56 -17.09
CA GLN A 105 8.79 10.30 -15.65
C GLN A 105 8.11 11.49 -14.97
N GLY A 106 7.48 11.27 -13.82
CA GLY A 106 6.85 12.35 -13.08
C GLY A 106 6.61 12.07 -11.60
N TYR A 107 6.26 13.13 -10.87
CA TYR A 107 5.80 13.08 -9.48
C TYR A 107 4.73 14.17 -9.24
N ALA A 108 4.03 14.06 -8.12
CA ALA A 108 2.99 15.00 -7.72
C ALA A 108 3.44 15.95 -6.59
N SER A 109 2.76 17.09 -6.47
CA SER A 109 2.99 18.07 -5.39
C SER A 109 2.56 17.60 -4.01
N LEU A 110 1.78 16.51 -3.94
CA LEU A 110 1.31 15.84 -2.73
C LEU A 110 1.16 14.34 -3.06
N ASP A 111 1.28 13.48 -2.06
CA ASP A 111 0.89 12.06 -2.13
C ASP A 111 -0.64 11.88 -2.19
N SER A 112 -1.39 12.81 -1.59
CA SER A 112 -2.84 12.76 -1.49
C SER A 112 -3.48 14.14 -1.56
N VAL A 113 -4.76 14.17 -1.97
CA VAL A 113 -5.53 15.40 -2.14
C VAL A 113 -7.00 15.14 -1.81
N ASN A 114 -7.64 16.04 -1.07
CA ASN A 114 -9.06 15.93 -0.76
C ASN A 114 -9.93 16.21 -2.01
N GLN A 115 -11.17 15.71 -2.00
CA GLN A 115 -12.23 16.11 -2.93
C GLN A 115 -12.31 17.64 -3.08
N GLY A 116 -12.39 18.13 -4.33
CA GLY A 116 -12.39 19.58 -4.63
C GLY A 116 -11.00 20.24 -4.64
N GLY A 117 -9.96 19.56 -4.15
CA GLY A 117 -8.59 20.07 -4.02
C GLY A 117 -7.84 20.22 -5.34
N LYS A 118 -6.56 20.62 -5.24
CA LYS A 118 -5.65 20.81 -6.37
C LYS A 118 -4.39 19.99 -6.18
N LEU A 119 -3.94 19.35 -7.26
CA LEU A 119 -2.70 18.57 -7.32
C LEU A 119 -1.90 19.00 -8.55
N THR A 120 -0.60 19.25 -8.39
CA THR A 120 0.28 19.63 -9.51
C THR A 120 1.17 18.46 -9.87
N PHE A 121 1.21 18.10 -11.15
CA PHE A 121 2.14 17.10 -11.69
C PHE A 121 3.37 17.80 -12.27
N TYR A 122 4.53 17.24 -11.94
CA TYR A 122 5.83 17.60 -12.47
C TYR A 122 6.29 16.47 -13.37
N VAL A 123 6.47 16.76 -14.65
CA VAL A 123 6.82 15.78 -15.67
C VAL A 123 8.13 16.19 -16.33
N SER A 124 8.96 15.21 -16.62
CA SER A 124 10.21 15.36 -17.37
C SER A 124 10.27 14.32 -18.49
N THR A 125 10.83 14.72 -19.62
CA THR A 125 11.19 13.83 -20.73
C THR A 125 12.67 13.99 -21.08
N TRP A 126 13.20 13.14 -21.97
CA TRP A 126 14.58 13.31 -22.44
C TRP A 126 14.81 14.63 -23.21
N TYR A 127 13.84 15.05 -24.02
CA TYR A 127 13.95 16.26 -24.83
C TYR A 127 12.80 17.23 -24.50
N THR A 128 13.10 18.53 -24.43
CA THR A 128 12.09 19.58 -24.28
C THR A 128 11.22 19.65 -25.54
N GLY A 129 9.92 19.84 -25.37
CA GLY A 129 8.98 19.93 -26.49
C GLY A 129 8.43 18.59 -26.99
N THR A 130 8.89 17.45 -26.46
CA THR A 130 8.22 16.15 -26.66
C THR A 130 6.77 16.27 -26.21
N LEU A 131 5.83 15.94 -27.10
CA LEU A 131 4.42 15.90 -26.73
C LEU A 131 4.13 14.67 -25.88
N TYR A 132 3.23 14.81 -24.91
CA TYR A 132 2.74 13.70 -24.11
C TYR A 132 1.27 13.90 -23.73
N ASN A 133 0.63 12.83 -23.26
CA ASN A 133 -0.70 12.88 -22.66
C ASN A 133 -0.69 12.34 -21.24
N ILE A 134 -1.68 12.76 -20.45
CA ILE A 134 -1.98 12.22 -19.12
C ILE A 134 -3.36 11.60 -19.16
N LYS A 135 -3.47 10.32 -18.83
CA LYS A 135 -4.76 9.65 -18.55
C LYS A 135 -4.83 9.35 -17.06
N ILE A 136 -5.86 9.84 -16.39
CA ILE A 136 -6.08 9.61 -14.97
C ILE A 136 -7.10 8.49 -14.82
N PHE A 137 -6.74 7.46 -14.06
CA PHE A 137 -7.60 6.35 -13.71
C PHE A 137 -7.87 6.33 -12.21
N ARG A 138 -9.12 6.06 -11.80
CA ARG A 138 -9.41 5.59 -10.44
C ARG A 138 -9.22 4.07 -10.46
N MET A 139 -8.48 3.56 -9.50
CA MET A 139 -8.24 2.13 -9.32
C MET A 139 -9.32 1.54 -8.41
N GLY A 140 -9.74 0.29 -8.67
CA GLY A 140 -10.84 -0.35 -7.96
C GLY A 140 -11.27 -1.66 -8.64
N TYR A 141 -12.42 -2.22 -8.27
CA TYR A 141 -12.88 -3.51 -8.83
C TYR A 141 -13.31 -3.41 -10.30
N TYR A 142 -14.25 -2.50 -10.60
CA TYR A 142 -14.81 -2.22 -11.93
C TYR A 142 -15.05 -3.46 -12.82
N GLN A 143 -15.92 -4.37 -12.38
CA GLN A 143 -16.30 -5.59 -13.12
C GLN A 143 -15.10 -6.45 -13.56
N GLY A 144 -14.02 -6.45 -12.76
CA GLY A 144 -12.78 -7.19 -13.05
C GLY A 144 -11.75 -6.43 -13.90
N LYS A 145 -12.02 -5.19 -14.31
CA LYS A 145 -11.11 -4.42 -15.18
C LYS A 145 -10.02 -3.66 -14.43
N GLY A 146 -10.18 -3.46 -13.11
CA GLY A 146 -9.15 -2.91 -12.23
C GLY A 146 -9.09 -1.37 -12.16
N GLY A 147 -9.69 -0.66 -13.10
CA GLY A 147 -9.76 0.79 -13.03
C GLY A 147 -10.78 1.40 -13.98
N ARG A 148 -11.10 2.68 -13.76
CA ARG A 148 -11.96 3.48 -14.62
C ARG A 148 -11.22 4.73 -15.09
N LEU A 149 -11.35 5.06 -16.37
CA LEU A 149 -10.82 6.32 -16.91
C LEU A 149 -11.63 7.50 -16.37
N MET A 150 -10.96 8.42 -15.68
CA MET A 150 -11.55 9.59 -15.02
C MET A 150 -11.36 10.86 -15.84
N LYS A 151 -10.21 10.99 -16.52
CA LYS A 151 -9.85 12.17 -17.32
C LYS A 151 -8.75 11.84 -18.33
N THR A 152 -8.79 12.49 -19.48
CA THR A 152 -7.69 12.54 -20.45
C THR A 152 -7.28 14.00 -20.67
N THR A 153 -5.98 14.27 -20.63
CA THR A 153 -5.38 15.56 -21.01
C THR A 153 -4.35 15.31 -22.13
N PRO A 154 -4.66 15.61 -23.40
CA PRO A 154 -3.78 15.36 -24.53
C PRO A 154 -2.80 16.52 -24.81
N LEU A 155 -1.83 16.28 -25.69
CA LEU A 155 -0.95 17.27 -26.33
C LEU A 155 -0.23 18.26 -25.39
N LEU A 156 0.15 17.80 -24.19
CA LEU A 156 0.99 18.59 -23.29
C LEU A 156 2.42 18.66 -23.83
N LYS A 157 3.01 19.85 -23.81
CA LYS A 157 4.43 20.07 -24.16
C LYS A 157 5.30 19.79 -22.94
N SER A 158 6.27 18.88 -23.07
CA SER A 158 7.20 18.54 -21.99
C SER A 158 8.34 19.56 -21.84
N ARG A 159 9.10 19.38 -20.75
CA ARG A 159 10.43 19.98 -20.54
C ARG A 159 11.41 18.85 -20.19
N ALA A 160 12.64 18.95 -20.65
CA ALA A 160 13.73 18.13 -20.12
C ALA A 160 14.22 18.74 -18.80
N GLN A 161 13.86 18.09 -17.68
CA GLN A 161 14.15 18.57 -16.32
C GLN A 161 15.08 17.62 -15.54
N GLY A 162 15.59 16.59 -16.22
CA GLY A 162 16.36 15.48 -15.65
C GLY A 162 15.57 14.17 -15.58
N TRP A 163 16.27 13.05 -15.50
CA TRP A 163 15.66 11.72 -15.49
C TRP A 163 16.59 10.68 -14.85
N TRP A 164 16.07 9.51 -14.48
CA TRP A 164 16.86 8.43 -13.88
C TRP A 164 16.36 7.04 -14.31
N ASN A 165 17.28 6.10 -14.54
CA ASN A 165 16.97 4.68 -14.56
C ASN A 165 18.13 3.85 -13.95
N SER A 166 17.86 2.59 -13.59
CA SER A 166 18.83 1.67 -12.98
C SER A 166 20.04 1.32 -13.87
N LYS A 167 19.91 1.40 -15.20
CA LYS A 167 20.93 0.97 -16.17
C LYS A 167 21.95 2.06 -16.49
N SER A 168 21.54 3.33 -16.50
CA SER A 168 22.39 4.48 -16.86
C SER A 168 22.53 5.53 -15.76
N GLY A 169 21.84 5.37 -14.63
CA GLY A 169 21.84 6.33 -13.52
C GLY A 169 21.05 7.60 -13.82
N GLY A 170 21.36 8.66 -13.09
CA GLY A 170 20.72 9.97 -13.21
C GLY A 170 21.38 10.90 -14.23
N HIS A 171 20.57 11.57 -15.04
CA HIS A 171 20.98 12.53 -16.08
C HIS A 171 20.28 13.88 -15.85
N HIS A 172 21.02 14.99 -15.97
CA HIS A 172 20.56 16.36 -15.67
C HIS A 172 19.82 16.51 -14.33
N LEU A 173 20.17 15.70 -13.33
CA LEU A 173 19.67 15.84 -11.96
C LEU A 173 20.45 16.94 -11.23
N PRO A 174 19.81 17.69 -10.31
CA PRO A 174 20.54 18.61 -9.45
C PRO A 174 21.54 17.85 -8.57
N GLN A 175 22.62 18.53 -8.17
CA GLN A 175 23.58 17.98 -7.22
C GLN A 175 22.86 17.64 -5.90
N GLN A 176 23.12 16.45 -5.35
CA GLN A 176 22.58 16.02 -4.07
C GLN A 176 23.08 16.97 -2.96
N LYS A 177 22.17 17.44 -2.11
CA LYS A 177 22.50 18.49 -1.12
C LYS A 177 23.47 18.03 -0.03
N ASN A 178 23.60 16.73 0.19
CA ASN A 178 24.49 16.16 1.20
C ASN A 178 25.19 14.88 0.70
N PRO A 179 26.34 14.48 1.30
CA PRO A 179 27.06 13.26 0.92
C PRO A 179 26.30 11.95 1.14
N LYS A 180 25.15 11.99 1.85
CA LYS A 180 24.25 10.84 2.07
C LYS A 180 23.09 10.79 1.06
N GLY A 181 23.16 11.58 -0.02
CA GLY A 181 22.33 11.38 -1.21
C GLY A 181 20.94 12.01 -1.19
N PHE A 182 20.65 12.97 -0.30
CA PHE A 182 19.36 13.66 -0.32
C PHE A 182 19.13 14.37 -1.67
N LEU A 183 18.13 13.90 -2.40
CA LEU A 183 17.69 14.45 -3.68
C LEU A 183 16.25 14.96 -3.57
N HIS A 184 16.10 16.26 -3.80
CA HIS A 184 14.83 16.98 -3.86
C HIS A 184 14.79 17.70 -5.21
N LEU A 185 13.82 17.34 -6.06
CA LEU A 185 13.70 17.93 -7.39
C LEU A 185 12.89 19.22 -7.34
N ASN A 186 13.41 20.25 -8.00
CA ASN A 186 12.75 21.55 -8.17
C ASN A 186 12.22 21.69 -9.61
N TRP A 187 11.62 20.61 -10.15
CA TRP A 187 11.02 20.64 -11.49
C TRP A 187 9.93 21.72 -11.56
N LYS A 188 9.81 22.37 -12.72
CA LYS A 188 8.75 23.34 -12.96
C LYS A 188 7.43 22.60 -13.19
N PRO A 189 6.29 23.12 -12.68
CA PRO A 189 4.96 22.56 -12.91
C PRO A 189 4.70 22.24 -14.38
N SER A 190 4.08 21.09 -14.65
CA SER A 190 3.76 20.64 -16.01
C SER A 190 2.25 20.56 -16.26
N TYR A 191 1.47 20.20 -15.23
CA TYR A 191 0.01 20.20 -15.28
C TYR A 191 -0.57 20.41 -13.88
N GLN A 192 -1.70 21.12 -13.74
CA GLN A 192 -2.45 21.18 -12.49
C GLN A 192 -3.83 20.53 -12.66
N LEU A 193 -4.08 19.50 -11.86
CA LEU A 193 -5.37 18.85 -11.71
C LEU A 193 -6.16 19.56 -10.62
N LYS A 194 -7.34 20.11 -10.97
CA LYS A 194 -8.42 20.34 -10.01
C LYS A 194 -9.21 19.03 -9.90
N VAL A 195 -9.26 18.45 -8.70
CA VAL A 195 -10.02 17.22 -8.42
C VAL A 195 -11.50 17.59 -8.28
N PRO A 196 -12.41 17.05 -9.11
CA PRO A 196 -13.84 17.26 -8.93
C PRO A 196 -14.33 16.75 -7.57
N PRO A 197 -15.24 17.46 -6.87
CA PRO A 197 -15.83 16.96 -5.62
C PRO A 197 -16.55 15.61 -5.73
N SER A 198 -17.01 15.26 -6.95
CA SER A 198 -17.67 13.98 -7.26
C SER A 198 -16.72 12.79 -7.41
N TRP A 199 -15.40 12.99 -7.38
CA TRP A 199 -14.44 11.89 -7.41
C TRP A 199 -14.46 11.12 -6.09
N VAL A 200 -14.79 9.83 -6.15
CA VAL A 200 -14.84 8.95 -4.98
C VAL A 200 -13.44 8.73 -4.41
N SER A 201 -13.32 8.64 -3.09
CA SER A 201 -12.04 8.33 -2.45
C SER A 201 -11.46 7.01 -3.00
N GLY A 202 -10.13 6.94 -3.12
CA GLY A 202 -9.48 5.80 -3.74
C GLY A 202 -8.04 6.06 -4.15
N TYR A 203 -7.42 5.01 -4.65
CA TYR A 203 -6.14 5.05 -5.36
C TYR A 203 -6.37 5.58 -6.78
N TYR A 204 -5.52 6.50 -7.23
CA TYR A 204 -5.54 7.03 -8.60
C TYR A 204 -4.16 6.92 -9.23
N LEU A 205 -4.13 6.57 -10.52
CA LEU A 205 -2.93 6.56 -11.34
C LEU A 205 -3.07 7.57 -12.47
N ALA A 206 -2.14 8.52 -12.56
CA ALA A 206 -1.91 9.31 -13.75
C ALA A 206 -0.90 8.58 -14.65
N LEU A 207 -1.41 7.92 -15.69
CA LEU A 207 -0.60 7.31 -16.75
C LEU A 207 -0.10 8.42 -17.68
N LEU A 208 1.21 8.63 -17.69
CA LEU A 208 1.91 9.45 -18.66
C LEU A 208 2.15 8.63 -19.92
N THR A 209 2.04 9.23 -21.11
CA THR A 209 2.43 8.57 -22.38
C THR A 209 3.02 9.59 -23.33
N ASP A 210 4.29 9.42 -23.73
CA ASP A 210 4.98 10.30 -24.67
C ASP A 210 4.56 10.08 -26.14
N ALA A 211 5.00 10.95 -27.04
CA ALA A 211 4.72 10.89 -28.48
C ALA A 211 5.25 9.62 -29.18
N HIS A 212 6.15 8.87 -28.55
CA HIS A 212 6.68 7.59 -29.03
C HIS A 212 6.04 6.39 -28.30
N GLY A 213 4.97 6.63 -27.53
CA GLY A 213 4.20 5.64 -26.81
C GLY A 213 4.83 5.13 -25.51
N TYR A 214 5.92 5.71 -25.02
CA TYR A 214 6.56 5.29 -23.77
C TYR A 214 5.79 5.79 -22.55
N GLN A 215 5.72 4.98 -21.49
CA GLN A 215 4.75 5.17 -20.41
C GLN A 215 5.33 4.99 -19.00
N SER A 216 4.82 5.80 -18.08
CA SER A 216 5.10 5.73 -16.64
C SER A 216 3.91 6.25 -15.84
N TYR A 217 3.87 5.92 -14.54
CA TYR A 217 2.80 6.35 -13.65
C TYR A 217 3.22 7.52 -12.74
N ILE A 218 2.22 8.27 -12.28
CA ILE A 218 2.27 9.03 -11.02
C ILE A 218 1.08 8.58 -10.16
N PRO A 219 1.29 7.92 -9.01
CA PRO A 219 0.23 7.57 -8.07
C PRO A 219 -0.15 8.79 -7.21
N PHE A 220 -1.42 8.87 -6.85
CA PHE A 220 -1.92 9.77 -5.81
C PHE A 220 -3.21 9.22 -5.20
N ILE A 221 -3.52 9.60 -3.96
CA ILE A 221 -4.76 9.21 -3.29
C ILE A 221 -5.75 10.38 -3.30
N VAL A 222 -7.01 10.12 -3.65
CA VAL A 222 -8.11 11.06 -3.42
C VAL A 222 -8.74 10.72 -2.08
N ARG A 223 -8.75 11.69 -1.16
CA ARG A 223 -9.33 11.53 0.18
C ARG A 223 -10.78 12.02 0.21
N SER A 224 -11.54 11.59 1.20
CA SER A 224 -12.77 12.25 1.62
C SER A 224 -12.68 12.60 3.10
N ASP A 225 -12.10 13.77 3.37
CA ASP A 225 -11.72 14.19 4.72
C ASP A 225 -12.95 14.44 5.62
N THR A 226 -14.14 14.70 5.06
CA THR A 226 -15.36 15.12 5.80
C THR A 226 -16.57 14.18 5.68
N GLN A 227 -16.63 13.28 4.69
CA GLN A 227 -17.75 12.34 4.57
C GLN A 227 -17.46 11.09 5.41
N PRO A 228 -18.35 10.68 6.34
CA PRO A 228 -18.12 9.48 7.15
C PRO A 228 -18.18 8.20 6.33
N HIS A 229 -17.21 7.31 6.53
CA HIS A 229 -17.18 5.96 5.98
C HIS A 229 -17.08 4.92 7.11
N GLU A 230 -17.30 3.64 6.82
CA GLU A 230 -17.21 2.59 7.83
C GLU A 230 -15.76 2.20 8.12
N PHE A 231 -14.91 2.23 7.09
CA PHE A 231 -13.50 1.88 7.20
C PHE A 231 -12.61 3.00 6.65
N LEU A 232 -11.51 3.25 7.37
CA LEU A 232 -10.41 4.10 6.91
C LEU A 232 -9.21 3.21 6.59
N VAL A 233 -8.84 3.15 5.32
CA VAL A 233 -7.66 2.41 4.84
C VAL A 233 -6.47 3.36 4.78
N ASP A 234 -5.35 3.03 5.43
CA ASP A 234 -4.10 3.79 5.29
C ASP A 234 -3.27 3.29 4.12
N VAL A 235 -2.63 4.21 3.41
CA VAL A 235 -1.75 3.95 2.28
C VAL A 235 -0.31 4.27 2.72
N PRO A 236 0.60 3.27 2.74
CA PRO A 236 1.93 3.35 3.37
C PRO A 236 2.95 4.12 2.50
N VAL A 237 2.63 5.36 2.13
CA VAL A 237 3.47 6.21 1.26
C VAL A 237 4.84 6.50 1.86
N ASN A 238 4.99 6.41 3.19
CA ASN A 238 6.28 6.45 3.85
C ASN A 238 7.16 5.26 3.48
N THR A 239 6.62 4.04 3.49
CA THR A 239 7.32 2.84 3.01
C THR A 239 7.68 2.98 1.55
N TRP A 240 6.75 3.45 0.71
CA TRP A 240 7.03 3.68 -0.71
C TRP A 240 8.26 4.57 -0.92
N GLN A 241 8.43 5.61 -0.10
CA GLN A 241 9.53 6.57 -0.26
C GLN A 241 10.82 6.19 0.48
N ALA A 242 10.74 5.38 1.53
CA ALA A 242 11.90 4.73 2.13
C ALA A 242 12.58 3.76 1.15
N TYR A 243 11.79 2.96 0.42
CA TYR A 243 12.29 2.00 -0.57
C TYR A 243 12.60 2.62 -1.95
N ASN A 244 12.27 3.90 -2.18
CA ASN A 244 12.49 4.53 -3.49
C ASN A 244 13.97 4.85 -3.78
N TYR A 245 14.53 4.18 -4.78
CA TYR A 245 15.91 4.35 -5.26
C TYR A 245 16.04 5.38 -6.39
N TRP A 246 14.97 6.04 -6.82
CA TRP A 246 15.02 7.03 -7.89
C TRP A 246 15.96 8.18 -7.53
N GLY A 247 16.96 8.44 -8.37
CA GLY A 247 18.03 9.39 -8.06
C GLY A 247 19.16 8.79 -7.22
N ASP A 248 19.42 7.50 -7.42
CA ASP A 248 20.45 6.66 -6.84
C ASP A 248 20.28 6.26 -5.36
N TRP A 249 19.66 7.07 -4.48
CA TRP A 249 19.67 6.80 -3.03
C TRP A 249 18.28 6.51 -2.44
N SER A 250 18.25 5.57 -1.50
CA SER A 250 17.08 5.27 -0.66
C SER A 250 17.52 5.05 0.79
N PHE A 251 16.56 4.74 1.66
CA PHE A 251 16.89 4.28 3.01
C PHE A 251 17.65 2.93 2.98
N TYR A 252 17.35 2.04 2.05
CA TYR A 252 17.93 0.68 2.02
C TYR A 252 19.24 0.55 1.23
N GLY A 253 19.79 1.65 0.70
CA GLY A 253 21.11 1.65 0.07
C GLY A 253 21.24 2.68 -1.03
N HIS A 254 22.11 2.40 -2.00
CA HIS A 254 22.29 3.24 -3.17
C HIS A 254 22.61 2.43 -4.45
N TYR A 255 22.29 2.99 -5.62
CA TYR A 255 22.82 2.53 -6.90
C TYR A 255 24.24 3.04 -7.07
N ALA A 256 25.21 2.13 -7.08
CA ALA A 256 26.61 2.50 -7.24
C ALA A 256 26.89 2.82 -8.73
N LYS A 257 27.12 4.10 -9.03
CA LYS A 257 27.39 4.61 -10.39
C LYS A 257 28.51 3.85 -11.11
N THR A 258 29.54 3.42 -10.39
CA THR A 258 30.68 2.67 -10.94
C THR A 258 30.34 1.24 -11.34
N THR A 259 29.45 0.55 -10.61
CA THR A 259 29.12 -0.87 -10.85
C THR A 259 27.74 -1.08 -11.47
N ARG A 260 26.94 -0.02 -11.63
CA ARG A 260 25.53 -0.06 -12.10
C ARG A 260 24.69 -1.14 -11.41
N LYS A 261 24.94 -1.32 -10.11
CA LYS A 261 24.26 -2.29 -9.24
C LYS A 261 23.80 -1.59 -7.97
N GLN A 262 22.64 -2.01 -7.48
CA GLN A 262 22.17 -1.69 -6.14
C GLN A 262 23.15 -2.26 -5.11
N LYS A 263 23.68 -1.41 -4.24
CA LYS A 263 24.38 -1.80 -3.02
C LYS A 263 23.40 -1.66 -1.86
N GLY A 264 23.22 -2.75 -1.11
CA GLY A 264 22.41 -2.76 0.11
C GLY A 264 23.07 -2.02 1.26
N TYR A 265 22.57 -2.25 2.48
CA TYR A 265 23.03 -1.58 3.70
C TYR A 265 24.56 -1.69 3.90
N ALA A 266 25.27 -0.57 3.74
CA ALA A 266 26.73 -0.50 3.84
C ALA A 266 27.22 0.64 4.76
N GLY A 267 26.39 1.12 5.69
CA GLY A 267 26.69 2.25 6.57
C GLY A 267 26.66 3.63 5.90
N ASN A 268 26.56 3.68 4.57
CA ASN A 268 26.31 4.87 3.75
C ASN A 268 24.99 4.70 3.01
N ASN A 269 23.88 5.06 3.66
CA ASN A 269 22.55 5.18 3.05
C ASN A 269 21.97 6.56 3.36
N ALA A 270 20.84 6.91 2.75
CA ALA A 270 20.11 8.11 3.09
C ALA A 270 19.54 8.03 4.52
N ILE A 271 19.65 9.16 5.23
CA ILE A 271 18.90 9.46 6.46
C ILE A 271 17.64 10.28 6.13
N GLU A 272 17.63 10.96 4.98
CA GLU A 272 16.57 11.83 4.51
C GLU A 272 16.18 11.45 3.07
N VAL A 273 14.88 11.30 2.80
CA VAL A 273 14.34 11.07 1.45
C VAL A 273 13.20 12.05 1.17
N SER A 274 13.19 12.66 -0.02
CA SER A 274 12.14 13.62 -0.39
C SER A 274 11.01 12.95 -1.16
N PHE A 275 9.77 13.42 -0.97
CA PHE A 275 8.61 13.13 -1.82
C PHE A 275 8.61 13.92 -3.14
N ASN A 276 9.49 14.91 -3.31
CA ASN A 276 9.67 15.65 -4.57
C ASN A 276 10.62 14.91 -5.54
N ARG A 277 10.26 13.67 -5.91
CA ARG A 277 10.91 12.86 -6.95
C ARG A 277 9.99 11.72 -7.41
N PRO A 278 10.11 11.22 -8.66
CA PRO A 278 9.36 10.05 -9.12
C PRO A 278 9.67 8.79 -8.30
N TYR A 279 8.81 7.79 -8.35
CA TYR A 279 9.11 6.45 -7.83
C TYR A 279 9.92 5.63 -8.85
N SER A 280 10.84 4.80 -8.36
CA SER A 280 11.57 3.82 -9.19
C SER A 280 10.82 2.50 -9.37
N ALA A 281 9.98 2.12 -8.40
CA ALA A 281 9.21 0.88 -8.42
C ALA A 281 7.95 0.97 -9.31
N ASP A 282 7.54 -0.19 -9.84
CA ASP A 282 6.41 -0.41 -10.76
C ASP A 282 6.16 0.75 -11.74
N ASN A 283 7.19 1.07 -12.55
CA ASN A 283 7.13 2.09 -13.60
C ASN A 283 6.70 3.50 -13.13
N GLY A 284 6.88 3.79 -11.83
CA GLY A 284 6.48 5.05 -11.20
C GLY A 284 5.28 4.92 -10.25
N ALA A 285 4.60 3.77 -10.17
CA ALA A 285 3.43 3.57 -9.31
C ALA A 285 3.75 3.38 -7.81
N GLY A 286 5.03 3.33 -7.43
CA GLY A 286 5.42 3.11 -6.03
C GLY A 286 5.32 1.64 -5.66
N LEU A 287 4.89 1.32 -4.43
CA LEU A 287 4.67 -0.07 -4.00
C LEU A 287 3.20 -0.51 -4.06
N THR A 288 2.36 0.20 -4.84
CA THR A 288 0.90 -0.05 -4.98
C THR A 288 0.50 -1.50 -5.20
N PHE A 289 1.42 -2.34 -5.70
CA PHE A 289 1.23 -3.77 -5.88
C PHE A 289 0.98 -4.53 -4.56
N LEU A 290 1.48 -4.03 -3.43
CA LEU A 290 1.30 -4.64 -2.11
C LEU A 290 -0.10 -4.39 -1.55
N GLU A 291 -0.64 -3.18 -1.73
CA GLU A 291 -1.92 -2.80 -1.12
C GLU A 291 -3.12 -3.05 -2.04
N TYR A 292 -2.93 -2.88 -3.36
CA TYR A 292 -4.03 -2.97 -4.33
C TYR A 292 -4.81 -4.30 -4.34
N PRO A 293 -4.21 -5.47 -4.09
CA PRO A 293 -4.94 -6.72 -3.84
C PRO A 293 -6.01 -6.62 -2.74
N THR A 294 -5.74 -5.91 -1.65
CA THR A 294 -6.71 -5.67 -0.57
C THR A 294 -7.75 -4.65 -0.98
N VAL A 295 -7.31 -3.52 -1.58
CA VAL A 295 -8.18 -2.45 -2.10
C VAL A 295 -9.24 -3.02 -3.05
N TYR A 296 -8.80 -3.75 -4.06
CA TYR A 296 -9.65 -4.36 -5.08
C TYR A 296 -10.65 -5.35 -4.47
N TRP A 297 -10.23 -6.18 -3.51
CA TRP A 297 -11.13 -7.11 -2.84
C TRP A 297 -12.18 -6.38 -2.01
N MET A 298 -11.78 -5.40 -1.18
CA MET A 298 -12.73 -4.64 -0.35
C MET A 298 -13.77 -3.90 -1.20
N GLU A 299 -13.34 -3.33 -2.33
CA GLU A 299 -14.24 -2.66 -3.27
C GLU A 299 -15.16 -3.64 -4.02
N LYS A 300 -14.68 -4.84 -4.37
CA LYS A 300 -15.49 -5.91 -4.97
C LYS A 300 -16.58 -6.39 -4.02
N GLU A 301 -16.26 -6.55 -2.74
CA GLU A 301 -17.22 -6.95 -1.69
C GLU A 301 -18.18 -5.80 -1.31
N GLY A 302 -17.94 -4.58 -1.80
CA GLY A 302 -18.84 -3.44 -1.65
C GLY A 302 -18.73 -2.68 -0.32
N TYR A 303 -17.67 -2.90 0.46
CA TYR A 303 -17.45 -2.22 1.73
C TYR A 303 -17.39 -0.69 1.58
N ASN A 304 -17.94 0.04 2.56
CA ASN A 304 -17.87 1.50 2.59
C ASN A 304 -16.51 1.99 3.12
N VAL A 305 -15.53 2.02 2.21
CA VAL A 305 -14.13 2.38 2.47
C VAL A 305 -13.81 3.82 2.02
N SER A 306 -12.90 4.46 2.75
CA SER A 306 -12.21 5.69 2.34
C SER A 306 -10.72 5.57 2.66
N TYR A 307 -9.90 6.36 1.96
CA TYR A 307 -8.45 6.17 1.92
C TYR A 307 -7.72 7.42 2.41
N THR A 308 -6.80 7.21 3.36
CA THR A 308 -5.80 8.20 3.83
C THR A 308 -4.40 7.72 3.44
N THR A 309 -3.41 8.60 3.52
CA THR A 309 -1.99 8.24 3.43
C THR A 309 -1.29 8.45 4.77
N SER A 310 -0.10 7.88 4.93
CA SER A 310 0.76 8.12 6.10
C SER A 310 1.00 9.61 6.40
N VAL A 311 1.03 10.47 5.37
CA VAL A 311 1.15 11.93 5.50
C VAL A 311 -0.15 12.52 6.06
N ALA A 312 -1.28 12.24 5.42
CA ALA A 312 -2.59 12.73 5.85
C ALA A 312 -3.02 12.20 7.24
N LEU A 313 -2.53 11.01 7.63
CA LEU A 313 -2.72 10.43 8.97
C LEU A 313 -1.87 11.14 10.04
N ASP A 314 -0.63 11.56 9.73
CA ASP A 314 0.18 12.41 10.62
C ASP A 314 -0.49 13.77 10.84
N GLU A 315 -0.87 14.43 9.74
CA GLU A 315 -1.59 15.70 9.71
C GLU A 315 -2.92 15.61 10.46
N GLY A 316 -3.64 14.50 10.32
CA GLY A 316 -4.96 14.28 10.93
C GLY A 316 -6.09 14.89 10.13
N THR A 317 -6.07 14.71 8.80
CA THR A 317 -7.05 15.37 7.91
C THR A 317 -8.46 14.82 8.04
N THR A 318 -8.62 13.55 8.44
CA THR A 318 -9.91 12.88 8.61
C THR A 318 -10.72 13.46 9.78
N GLN A 319 -11.91 14.00 9.51
CA GLN A 319 -12.78 14.69 10.48
C GLN A 319 -13.92 13.81 11.02
N TRP A 320 -13.81 12.49 10.85
CA TRP A 320 -14.82 11.50 11.21
C TRP A 320 -14.16 10.24 11.78
N THR A 321 -14.90 9.48 12.58
CA THR A 321 -14.41 8.27 13.25
C THR A 321 -14.85 7.02 12.48
N PRO A 322 -13.92 6.18 11.96
CA PRO A 322 -14.27 4.91 11.34
C PRO A 322 -14.74 3.87 12.38
N LYS A 323 -15.43 2.83 11.93
CA LYS A 323 -15.66 1.61 12.73
C LYS A 323 -14.41 0.72 12.77
N GLY A 324 -13.62 0.76 11.70
CA GLY A 324 -12.32 0.09 11.61
C GLY A 324 -11.26 0.91 10.87
N PHE A 325 -10.06 1.02 11.44
CA PHE A 325 -8.85 1.45 10.74
C PHE A 325 -8.14 0.22 10.16
N ILE A 326 -7.67 0.31 8.92
CA ILE A 326 -7.06 -0.81 8.20
C ILE A 326 -5.73 -0.35 7.61
N SER A 327 -4.62 -0.91 8.11
CA SER A 327 -3.31 -0.83 7.44
C SER A 327 -3.18 -2.02 6.47
N VAL A 328 -2.56 -1.80 5.32
CA VAL A 328 -2.53 -2.75 4.21
C VAL A 328 -1.14 -2.88 3.57
N GLY A 329 -0.79 -4.10 3.16
CA GLY A 329 0.45 -4.37 2.44
C GLY A 329 1.67 -4.39 3.36
N HIS A 330 2.44 -3.30 3.37
CA HIS A 330 3.70 -3.20 4.11
C HIS A 330 3.91 -1.80 4.68
N ASP A 331 3.49 -1.60 5.92
CA ASP A 331 3.40 -0.28 6.55
C ASP A 331 4.54 -0.08 7.57
N GLU A 332 5.78 -0.29 7.13
CA GLU A 332 6.97 -0.32 7.98
C GLU A 332 7.31 1.04 8.64
N TYR A 333 6.89 2.17 8.05
CA TYR A 333 7.42 3.50 8.37
C TYR A 333 6.40 4.48 8.96
N TRP A 334 6.39 4.57 10.29
CA TRP A 334 5.41 5.36 11.06
C TRP A 334 6.02 6.58 11.77
N THR A 335 5.27 7.68 11.83
CA THR A 335 5.62 8.78 12.74
C THR A 335 5.05 8.56 14.14
N GLY A 336 5.56 9.34 15.10
CA GLY A 336 4.97 9.40 16.45
C GLY A 336 3.51 9.84 16.44
N LYS A 337 3.13 10.79 15.57
CA LYS A 337 1.75 11.28 15.47
C LYS A 337 0.80 10.25 14.85
N MET A 338 1.21 9.56 13.78
CA MET A 338 0.43 8.46 13.19
C MET A 338 0.09 7.41 14.26
N ARG A 339 1.12 6.93 14.98
CA ARG A 339 0.96 5.92 16.03
C ARG A 339 0.06 6.43 17.15
N ASN A 340 0.28 7.64 17.64
CA ASN A 340 -0.56 8.23 18.70
C ASN A 340 -2.02 8.36 18.27
N ARG A 341 -2.29 8.72 17.00
CA ARG A 341 -3.65 8.85 16.46
C ARG A 341 -4.36 7.51 16.37
N VAL A 342 -3.69 6.47 15.88
CA VAL A 342 -4.25 5.11 15.79
C VAL A 342 -4.43 4.47 17.18
N THR A 343 -3.50 4.71 18.12
CA THR A 343 -3.68 4.34 19.54
C THR A 343 -4.89 5.08 20.16
N HIS A 344 -5.10 6.35 19.83
CA HIS A 344 -6.27 7.09 20.29
C HIS A 344 -7.57 6.53 19.70
N MET A 345 -7.61 6.25 18.38
CA MET A 345 -8.73 5.55 17.73
C MET A 345 -9.07 4.24 18.46
N LEU A 346 -8.07 3.39 18.73
CA LEU A 346 -8.25 2.14 19.48
C LEU A 346 -8.86 2.39 20.86
N ASN A 347 -8.32 3.34 21.62
CA ASN A 347 -8.82 3.70 22.95
C ASN A 347 -10.25 4.27 22.92
N SER A 348 -10.66 4.89 21.81
CA SER A 348 -12.03 5.36 21.55
C SER A 348 -12.98 4.29 20.99
N GLY A 349 -12.55 3.02 20.88
CA GLY A 349 -13.40 1.91 20.45
C GLY A 349 -13.37 1.60 18.95
N VAL A 350 -12.47 2.22 18.17
CA VAL A 350 -12.23 1.87 16.76
C VAL A 350 -11.44 0.56 16.69
N ASN A 351 -11.90 -0.38 15.87
CA ASN A 351 -11.17 -1.63 15.65
C ASN A 351 -9.98 -1.41 14.71
N LEU A 352 -8.90 -2.19 14.86
CA LEU A 352 -7.72 -2.12 13.98
C LEU A 352 -7.53 -3.45 13.25
N ALA A 353 -7.22 -3.39 11.96
CA ALA A 353 -6.73 -4.52 11.18
C ALA A 353 -5.43 -4.17 10.46
N PHE A 354 -4.35 -4.86 10.80
CA PHE A 354 -3.06 -4.81 10.11
C PHE A 354 -3.03 -5.99 9.16
N LEU A 355 -3.29 -5.72 7.87
CA LEU A 355 -3.37 -6.72 6.81
C LEU A 355 -2.03 -6.81 6.07
N GLY A 356 -0.97 -6.99 6.85
CA GLY A 356 0.43 -6.93 6.44
C GLY A 356 1.37 -7.65 7.40
N ALA A 357 2.65 -7.27 7.33
CA ALA A 357 3.71 -7.64 8.27
C ALA A 357 4.84 -6.61 8.20
N ASN A 358 5.65 -6.63 9.25
CA ASN A 358 6.66 -5.63 9.54
C ASN A 358 6.09 -4.21 9.64
N ASP A 359 4.83 -4.13 10.05
CA ASP A 359 4.13 -2.86 10.23
C ASP A 359 4.69 -2.14 11.47
N MET A 360 4.81 -0.81 11.39
CA MET A 360 5.27 0.03 12.50
C MET A 360 6.68 -0.31 13.05
N TYR A 361 7.57 -0.88 12.25
CA TYR A 361 8.94 -1.23 12.70
C TYR A 361 9.86 -0.01 12.84
N TRP A 362 9.84 0.91 11.87
CA TRP A 362 10.64 2.13 11.92
C TRP A 362 9.84 3.36 12.33
N LYS A 363 10.35 4.06 13.35
CA LYS A 363 9.92 5.41 13.67
C LYS A 363 10.65 6.43 12.81
N VAL A 364 9.89 7.27 12.12
CA VAL A 364 10.33 8.37 11.27
C VAL A 364 9.71 9.70 11.70
N ARG A 365 10.19 10.80 11.13
CA ARG A 365 9.59 12.14 11.26
C ARG A 365 9.63 12.88 9.93
N TYR A 366 8.78 13.89 9.79
CA TYR A 366 8.77 14.76 8.61
C TYR A 366 9.57 16.04 8.82
N SER A 367 10.03 16.61 7.71
CA SER A 367 10.44 18.02 7.55
C SER A 367 9.92 18.56 6.21
N ASP A 368 10.24 19.81 5.88
CA ASP A 368 9.92 20.46 4.61
C ASP A 368 8.42 20.38 4.23
N ASN A 369 7.53 20.69 5.17
CA ASN A 369 6.07 20.58 5.03
C ASN A 369 5.65 19.18 4.52
N HIS A 370 6.10 18.15 5.24
CA HIS A 370 5.87 16.73 4.94
C HIS A 370 6.43 16.24 3.59
N ARG A 371 7.23 17.04 2.89
CA ARG A 371 7.87 16.65 1.63
C ARG A 371 9.26 16.04 1.79
N THR A 372 9.75 15.90 3.03
CA THR A 372 10.96 15.14 3.38
C THR A 372 10.68 14.22 4.57
N LEU A 373 11.09 12.96 4.45
CA LEU A 373 11.02 11.94 5.49
C LEU A 373 12.42 11.68 6.06
N ILE A 374 12.55 11.73 7.38
CA ILE A 374 13.81 11.55 8.12
C ILE A 374 13.75 10.27 8.94
N GLY A 375 14.79 9.42 8.84
CA GLY A 375 14.88 8.16 9.56
C GLY A 375 16.32 7.68 9.78
N TYR A 376 16.82 7.85 11.01
CA TYR A 376 18.15 7.36 11.41
C TYR A 376 18.21 5.82 11.57
N ARG A 377 17.07 5.17 11.87
CA ARG A 377 16.91 3.70 11.87
C ARG A 377 17.96 2.99 12.74
N TRP A 378 18.84 2.15 12.19
CA TRP A 378 19.93 1.51 12.95
C TRP A 378 20.97 2.51 13.48
N GLU A 379 21.09 3.70 12.87
CA GLU A 379 21.92 4.80 13.32
C GLU A 379 21.21 5.70 14.35
N SER A 380 20.11 5.28 14.99
CA SER A 380 19.30 6.08 15.94
C SER A 380 20.07 6.75 17.08
N LYS A 381 21.24 6.23 17.45
CA LYS A 381 22.16 6.85 18.42
C LYS A 381 22.79 8.16 17.93
N ARG A 382 22.79 8.41 16.61
CA ARG A 382 23.28 9.62 15.93
C ARG A 382 22.19 10.65 15.64
N ASP A 383 20.94 10.36 16.00
CA ASP A 383 19.83 11.30 15.79
C ASP A 383 20.04 12.55 16.67
N PRO A 384 20.06 13.78 16.13
CA PRO A 384 20.20 15.00 16.93
C PRO A 384 19.04 15.19 17.91
N LEU A 385 17.89 14.55 17.68
CA LEU A 385 16.74 14.55 18.58
C LEU A 385 16.69 13.31 19.49
N ARG A 386 17.83 12.64 19.70
CA ARG A 386 17.94 11.48 20.60
C ARG A 386 17.51 11.86 22.03
N GLY A 387 16.60 11.07 22.60
CA GLY A 387 16.02 11.28 23.92
C GLY A 387 14.74 12.11 23.92
N THR A 388 14.36 12.74 22.80
CA THR A 388 13.09 13.48 22.70
C THR A 388 11.97 12.61 22.08
N PRO A 389 10.69 13.00 22.19
CA PRO A 389 9.58 12.33 21.50
C PRO A 389 9.71 12.29 19.97
N GLU A 390 10.60 13.07 19.37
CA GLU A 390 10.88 13.15 17.92
C GLU A 390 12.06 12.28 17.48
N GLN A 391 12.75 11.59 18.40
CA GLN A 391 13.80 10.62 18.07
C GLN A 391 13.27 9.56 17.09
N THR A 392 14.02 9.29 16.02
CA THR A 392 13.78 8.22 15.05
C THR A 392 14.63 6.98 15.36
N GLY A 393 14.22 5.82 14.84
CA GLY A 393 14.85 4.55 15.14
C GLY A 393 13.86 3.39 15.08
N GLY A 394 14.31 2.16 15.32
CA GLY A 394 13.40 1.02 15.38
C GLY A 394 12.59 1.10 16.65
N TRP A 395 11.26 1.01 16.55
CA TRP A 395 10.32 1.29 17.63
C TRP A 395 10.61 0.47 18.90
N ARG A 396 10.91 -0.82 18.75
CA ARG A 396 11.37 -1.71 19.84
C ARG A 396 12.68 -1.28 20.52
N TYR A 397 13.59 -0.65 19.79
CA TYR A 397 14.91 -0.24 20.29
C TYR A 397 14.92 1.15 20.96
N ILE A 398 13.82 1.89 20.85
CA ILE A 398 13.61 3.21 21.48
C ILE A 398 12.51 3.17 22.56
N GLY A 399 12.17 1.98 23.06
CA GLY A 399 11.34 1.80 24.25
C GLY A 399 9.83 1.65 24.01
N ASN A 400 9.36 1.56 22.76
CA ASN A 400 7.95 1.35 22.47
C ASN A 400 7.79 0.33 21.31
N PRO A 401 7.95 -0.99 21.57
CA PRO A 401 7.86 -2.02 20.54
C PRO A 401 6.49 -2.06 19.88
N GLU A 402 6.45 -2.60 18.68
CA GLU A 402 5.31 -2.73 17.78
C GLU A 402 4.16 -3.47 18.48
N SER A 403 4.50 -4.55 19.21
CA SER A 403 3.56 -5.38 19.96
C SER A 403 2.77 -4.67 21.06
N THR A 404 3.13 -3.46 21.48
CA THR A 404 2.28 -2.68 22.42
C THR A 404 0.98 -2.19 21.77
N LEU A 405 0.92 -2.18 20.43
CA LEU A 405 -0.28 -1.88 19.66
C LEU A 405 -0.72 -3.03 18.75
N LEU A 406 0.21 -3.82 18.19
CA LEU A 406 -0.11 -4.90 17.25
C LEU A 406 -0.43 -6.24 17.92
N GLY A 407 -0.01 -6.45 19.17
CA GLY A 407 -0.04 -7.75 19.84
C GLY A 407 1.11 -8.69 19.43
N GLN A 408 1.65 -8.54 18.22
CA GLN A 408 2.86 -9.21 17.74
C GLN A 408 3.87 -8.22 17.12
N MET A 409 4.93 -8.71 16.48
CA MET A 409 5.91 -7.86 15.80
C MET A 409 6.74 -8.61 14.76
N TYR A 410 7.34 -7.86 13.85
CA TYR A 410 8.30 -8.35 12.87
C TYR A 410 9.33 -9.29 13.49
N GLN A 411 9.42 -10.48 12.92
CA GLN A 411 10.41 -11.48 13.28
C GLN A 411 11.44 -11.69 12.16
N GLY A 412 11.04 -11.65 10.89
CA GLY A 412 12.00 -11.74 9.80
C GLY A 412 11.41 -11.99 8.42
N GLN A 413 12.26 -12.50 7.53
CA GLN A 413 11.90 -12.89 6.16
C GLN A 413 11.87 -14.42 6.08
N PRO A 414 10.77 -15.03 5.59
CA PRO A 414 10.73 -16.47 5.40
C PRO A 414 11.67 -16.83 4.25
N ARG A 415 12.44 -17.89 4.44
CA ARG A 415 13.10 -18.57 3.35
C ARG A 415 12.02 -19.35 2.59
N GLY A 416 11.59 -18.79 1.47
CA GLY A 416 10.98 -19.59 0.42
C GLY A 416 11.95 -20.70 -0.03
N ASP A 417 11.40 -21.81 -0.50
CA ASP A 417 12.23 -22.88 -1.05
C ASP A 417 12.72 -22.47 -2.44
N ASN A 418 14.04 -22.37 -2.62
CA ASN A 418 14.65 -22.03 -3.91
C ASN A 418 14.55 -23.18 -4.93
N ALA A 419 14.27 -24.42 -4.50
CA ALA A 419 14.11 -25.55 -5.41
C ALA A 419 12.69 -25.62 -6.00
N THR A 420 11.64 -25.46 -5.16
CA THR A 420 10.23 -25.44 -5.61
C THR A 420 9.66 -24.05 -5.86
N TRP A 421 10.42 -22.98 -5.56
CA TRP A 421 10.03 -21.57 -5.65
C TRP A 421 8.79 -21.19 -4.79
N SER A 422 8.47 -21.97 -3.76
CA SER A 422 7.34 -21.75 -2.83
C SER A 422 7.68 -20.78 -1.69
N ASP A 423 6.69 -20.06 -1.15
CA ASP A 423 6.79 -19.41 0.17
C ASP A 423 6.05 -20.30 1.18
N PRO A 424 6.31 -20.20 2.49
CA PRO A 424 5.63 -21.05 3.46
C PRO A 424 4.10 -20.92 3.43
N ASN A 425 3.44 -22.02 3.77
CA ASN A 425 1.98 -22.07 3.88
C ASN A 425 1.51 -21.45 5.19
N TRP A 426 0.37 -20.78 5.14
CA TRP A 426 -0.36 -20.31 6.33
C TRP A 426 -1.23 -21.43 6.88
N ILE A 427 -1.11 -21.75 8.17
CA ILE A 427 -1.67 -22.97 8.79
C ILE A 427 -2.62 -22.63 9.94
N VAL A 428 -3.88 -23.08 9.83
CA VAL A 428 -4.91 -22.95 10.88
C VAL A 428 -4.47 -23.63 12.18
N SER A 429 -4.33 -22.89 13.27
CA SER A 429 -3.95 -23.42 14.60
C SER A 429 -5.14 -23.61 15.54
N ASP A 430 -6.14 -22.73 15.48
CA ASP A 430 -7.37 -22.76 16.27
C ASP A 430 -8.63 -22.66 15.39
N PRO A 431 -9.15 -23.78 14.87
CA PRO A 431 -10.37 -23.78 14.04
C PRO A 431 -11.64 -23.42 14.83
N SER A 432 -11.58 -23.34 16.17
CA SER A 432 -12.74 -22.97 17.00
C SER A 432 -12.97 -21.45 17.05
N ASN A 433 -11.99 -20.65 16.61
CA ASN A 433 -12.09 -19.21 16.60
C ASN A 433 -13.25 -18.72 15.72
N TRP A 434 -14.00 -17.71 16.20
CA TRP A 434 -15.15 -17.14 15.51
C TRP A 434 -14.82 -16.57 14.12
N LEU A 435 -13.57 -16.21 13.84
CA LEU A 435 -13.11 -15.80 12.50
C LEU A 435 -13.25 -16.90 11.45
N TYR A 436 -13.31 -18.18 11.86
CA TYR A 436 -13.52 -19.33 10.98
C TYR A 436 -15.00 -19.75 10.84
N LYS A 437 -15.94 -19.02 11.45
CA LYS A 437 -17.37 -19.33 11.39
C LYS A 437 -17.85 -19.43 9.93
N GLY A 438 -18.42 -20.58 9.57
CA GLY A 438 -18.92 -20.88 8.22
C GLY A 438 -17.86 -21.24 7.18
N LEU A 439 -16.58 -21.37 7.56
CA LEU A 439 -15.48 -21.73 6.64
C LEU A 439 -15.14 -23.23 6.65
N HIS A 440 -15.70 -23.99 7.59
CA HIS A 440 -15.55 -25.45 7.71
C HIS A 440 -14.10 -25.96 7.80
N VAL A 441 -13.19 -25.14 8.33
CA VAL A 441 -11.76 -25.46 8.40
C VAL A 441 -11.41 -26.44 9.51
N TYR A 442 -10.26 -27.11 9.37
CA TYR A 442 -9.70 -28.00 10.38
C TYR A 442 -8.29 -27.56 10.84
N LYS A 443 -7.87 -28.01 12.03
CA LYS A 443 -6.55 -27.71 12.57
C LYS A 443 -5.47 -28.36 11.69
N GLY A 444 -4.49 -27.57 11.26
CA GLY A 444 -3.46 -27.99 10.32
C GLY A 444 -3.80 -27.75 8.85
N GLU A 445 -4.99 -27.24 8.53
CA GLU A 445 -5.35 -26.85 7.17
C GLU A 445 -4.47 -25.69 6.67
N ALA A 446 -4.00 -25.80 5.43
CA ALA A 446 -2.91 -24.98 4.90
C ALA A 446 -3.32 -24.18 3.66
N VAL A 447 -3.22 -22.85 3.73
CA VAL A 447 -3.31 -21.94 2.58
C VAL A 447 -1.91 -21.73 2.00
N ARG A 448 -1.73 -22.04 0.71
CA ARG A 448 -0.40 -22.12 0.07
C ARG A 448 0.21 -20.75 -0.22
N ASN A 449 1.53 -20.64 -0.04
CA ASN A 449 2.35 -19.46 -0.43
C ASN A 449 1.90 -18.11 0.15
N ILE A 450 1.16 -18.08 1.26
CA ILE A 450 0.65 -16.84 1.87
C ILE A 450 1.65 -16.18 2.84
N ILE A 451 2.77 -16.82 3.19
CA ILE A 451 3.72 -16.24 4.16
C ILE A 451 4.93 -15.62 3.46
N GLY A 452 4.89 -14.31 3.28
CA GLY A 452 6.01 -13.47 2.83
C GLY A 452 5.53 -12.04 2.56
N TRP A 453 6.33 -11.15 1.99
CA TRP A 453 7.79 -11.24 1.94
C TRP A 453 8.38 -11.19 3.35
N GLU A 454 7.67 -10.61 4.32
CA GLU A 454 8.03 -10.59 5.72
C GLU A 454 6.93 -11.21 6.59
N TYR A 455 7.28 -11.58 7.81
CA TYR A 455 6.37 -12.18 8.78
C TYR A 455 6.60 -11.67 10.20
N ASP A 456 5.49 -11.64 10.95
CA ASP A 456 5.47 -11.28 12.36
C ASP A 456 5.26 -12.53 13.22
N SER A 457 5.67 -12.42 14.49
CA SER A 457 5.56 -13.51 15.45
C SER A 457 5.22 -13.02 16.85
N ALA A 458 4.15 -13.58 17.39
CA ALA A 458 3.77 -13.47 18.78
C ALA A 458 4.67 -14.35 19.69
N LEU A 459 5.34 -15.37 19.11
CA LEU A 459 6.00 -16.46 19.84
C LEU A 459 7.53 -16.29 20.00
N SER A 460 8.20 -15.68 19.02
CA SER A 460 9.67 -15.67 18.92
C SER A 460 10.37 -14.80 19.98
N SER A 461 9.88 -13.57 20.21
CA SER A 461 10.59 -12.54 20.97
C SER A 461 10.07 -12.38 22.41
N THR A 462 10.93 -11.88 23.32
CA THR A 462 10.52 -11.55 24.69
C THR A 462 9.57 -10.36 24.79
N TYR A 463 9.56 -9.47 23.78
CA TYR A 463 8.60 -8.38 23.71
C TYR A 463 7.24 -8.85 23.16
N SER A 464 7.24 -9.81 22.22
CA SER A 464 6.03 -10.45 21.68
C SER A 464 5.33 -11.28 22.76
N ARG A 465 6.07 -12.15 23.44
CA ARG A 465 5.55 -12.96 24.56
C ARG A 465 5.02 -12.12 25.72
N LYS A 466 5.47 -10.87 25.86
CA LYS A 466 4.96 -9.91 26.84
C LYS A 466 3.62 -9.26 26.46
N ALA A 467 3.31 -9.17 25.16
CA ALA A 467 2.01 -8.67 24.69
C ALA A 467 0.92 -9.73 24.90
N LEU A 468 1.21 -10.99 24.56
CA LEU A 468 0.37 -12.19 24.78
C LEU A 468 -0.05 -12.47 26.25
N HIS A 469 0.31 -11.62 27.21
CA HIS A 469 -0.07 -11.81 28.62
C HIS A 469 -1.52 -11.42 28.95
N ASN A 470 -2.25 -10.79 28.02
CA ASN A 470 -3.68 -10.57 28.19
C ASN A 470 -4.46 -11.85 27.86
N LYS A 471 -5.42 -12.23 28.73
CA LYS A 471 -6.28 -13.42 28.56
C LYS A 471 -7.20 -13.40 27.32
N ASN A 472 -7.15 -12.33 26.52
CA ASN A 472 -8.00 -12.10 25.34
C ASN A 472 -7.24 -12.27 24.02
N ASP A 473 -5.95 -12.56 24.06
CA ASP A 473 -5.08 -12.68 22.89
C ASP A 473 -5.19 -14.11 22.32
N VAL A 474 -5.53 -14.24 21.04
CA VAL A 474 -5.74 -15.53 20.37
C VAL A 474 -4.90 -15.63 19.10
N ILE A 475 -4.12 -16.70 19.00
CA ILE A 475 -3.35 -17.06 17.80
C ILE A 475 -4.21 -18.01 16.95
N ILE A 476 -4.74 -17.51 15.83
CA ILE A 476 -5.64 -18.28 14.95
C ILE A 476 -4.87 -19.13 13.93
N SER A 477 -3.68 -18.68 13.55
CA SER A 477 -2.71 -19.40 12.71
C SER A 477 -1.33 -19.33 13.33
N ALA A 478 -0.62 -20.46 13.27
CA ALA A 478 0.76 -20.59 13.72
C ALA A 478 1.50 -21.50 12.73
N SER A 479 2.41 -20.91 11.96
CA SER A 479 2.99 -21.55 10.77
C SER A 479 4.50 -21.65 10.92
N PRO A 480 5.11 -22.86 10.79
CA PRO A 480 6.55 -23.03 10.91
C PRO A 480 7.24 -22.40 9.70
N VAL A 481 8.26 -21.58 9.96
CA VAL A 481 9.06 -20.91 8.93
C VAL A 481 10.54 -21.13 9.18
N ILE A 482 11.33 -21.09 8.11
CA ILE A 482 12.79 -21.06 8.17
C ILE A 482 13.19 -19.60 7.92
N ASP A 483 13.85 -18.95 8.87
CA ASP A 483 14.17 -17.54 8.75
C ASP A 483 15.41 -17.30 7.88
N ARG A 484 15.25 -16.57 6.78
CA ARG A 484 16.33 -16.26 5.84
C ARG A 484 17.37 -15.30 6.41
N ALA A 485 16.95 -14.32 7.23
CA ALA A 485 17.82 -13.29 7.79
C ALA A 485 18.64 -13.80 8.99
N TYR A 486 18.07 -14.72 9.78
CA TYR A 486 18.65 -15.29 10.99
C TYR A 486 19.22 -16.71 10.77
N LYS A 487 20.08 -16.86 9.75
CA LYS A 487 20.87 -18.08 9.47
C LYS A 487 20.05 -19.37 9.27
N ASN A 488 18.85 -19.30 8.69
CA ASN A 488 17.94 -20.44 8.53
C ASN A 488 17.46 -21.04 9.86
N LYS A 489 17.34 -20.23 10.92
CA LYS A 489 16.74 -20.68 12.19
C LYS A 489 15.26 -21.04 11.96
N LYS A 490 14.78 -22.11 12.60
CA LYS A 490 13.35 -22.41 12.67
C LYS A 490 12.65 -21.42 13.60
N GLU A 491 11.62 -20.77 13.09
CA GLU A 491 10.76 -19.80 13.79
C GLU A 491 9.29 -20.11 13.47
N TYR A 492 8.36 -19.32 14.03
CA TYR A 492 6.94 -19.37 13.70
C TYR A 492 6.44 -18.00 13.27
N MET A 493 5.75 -17.96 12.14
CA MET A 493 4.83 -16.88 11.79
C MET A 493 3.51 -17.10 12.53
N THR A 494 2.86 -16.01 12.95
CA THR A 494 1.52 -16.08 13.56
C THR A 494 0.56 -15.06 12.99
N THR A 495 -0.73 -15.40 12.97
CA THR A 495 -1.83 -14.43 12.83
C THR A 495 -2.55 -14.36 14.17
N SER A 496 -2.69 -13.15 14.70
CA SER A 496 -3.23 -12.93 16.04
C SER A 496 -4.40 -11.95 16.04
N ILE A 497 -5.27 -12.10 17.04
CA ILE A 497 -6.31 -11.13 17.36
C ILE A 497 -6.39 -10.94 18.88
N TYR A 498 -6.53 -9.71 19.35
CA TYR A 498 -6.84 -9.42 20.74
C TYR A 498 -7.97 -8.41 20.90
N LYS A 499 -8.56 -8.35 22.10
CA LYS A 499 -9.59 -7.37 22.48
C LYS A 499 -9.00 -6.36 23.47
N ALA A 500 -8.91 -5.10 23.06
CA ALA A 500 -8.38 -4.00 23.85
C ALA A 500 -9.33 -3.59 25.00
N LYS A 501 -8.83 -2.77 25.94
CA LYS A 501 -9.61 -2.29 27.10
C LYS A 501 -10.85 -1.47 26.72
N SER A 502 -10.84 -0.82 25.55
CA SER A 502 -11.97 -0.10 24.95
C SER A 502 -13.07 -1.03 24.41
N GLY A 503 -12.85 -2.34 24.39
CA GLY A 503 -13.72 -3.33 23.78
C GLY A 503 -13.50 -3.54 22.28
N ALA A 504 -12.69 -2.70 21.63
CA ALA A 504 -12.29 -2.86 20.23
C ALA A 504 -11.35 -4.05 20.02
N TYR A 505 -11.37 -4.61 18.81
CA TYR A 505 -10.44 -5.64 18.38
C TYR A 505 -9.22 -5.06 17.67
N VAL A 506 -8.07 -5.70 17.85
CA VAL A 506 -6.89 -5.54 16.98
C VAL A 506 -6.57 -6.88 16.37
N PHE A 507 -6.56 -6.94 15.04
CA PHE A 507 -6.14 -8.09 14.25
C PHE A 507 -4.83 -7.77 13.53
N ASP A 508 -3.91 -8.73 13.53
CA ASP A 508 -2.64 -8.66 12.83
C ASP A 508 -2.47 -9.94 11.99
N ALA A 509 -2.41 -9.76 10.67
CA ALA A 509 -2.25 -10.84 9.69
C ALA A 509 -0.93 -11.59 9.84
N GLY A 510 0.12 -10.89 10.27
CA GLY A 510 1.50 -11.37 10.39
C GLY A 510 2.15 -11.80 9.08
N THR A 511 1.65 -11.34 7.94
CA THR A 511 2.33 -11.51 6.64
C THR A 511 1.97 -10.45 5.59
N THR A 512 2.98 -9.94 4.89
CA THR A 512 2.86 -8.93 3.82
C THR A 512 1.96 -9.40 2.66
N TRP A 513 1.88 -10.71 2.41
CA TRP A 513 1.10 -11.29 1.31
C TRP A 513 -0.39 -11.50 1.62
N TRP A 514 -0.89 -11.06 2.79
CA TRP A 514 -2.30 -11.23 3.16
C TRP A 514 -3.27 -10.74 2.06
N GLY A 515 -2.97 -9.57 1.47
CA GLY A 515 -3.76 -9.00 0.37
C GLY A 515 -3.87 -9.90 -0.86
N TYR A 516 -2.83 -10.68 -1.18
CA TYR A 516 -2.86 -11.64 -2.30
C TYR A 516 -3.72 -12.87 -2.01
N GLY A 517 -3.94 -13.20 -0.74
CA GLY A 517 -4.96 -14.16 -0.32
C GLY A 517 -6.40 -13.63 -0.49
N LEU A 518 -6.58 -12.30 -0.57
CA LEU A 518 -7.87 -11.67 -0.83
C LEU A 518 -8.17 -11.57 -2.34
N SER A 519 -7.24 -11.07 -3.15
CA SER A 519 -7.38 -11.06 -4.62
C SER A 519 -6.03 -10.97 -5.35
N ASN A 520 -6.01 -11.21 -6.67
CA ASN A 520 -4.83 -10.97 -7.51
C ASN A 520 -5.22 -10.29 -8.84
N PRO A 521 -5.68 -9.03 -8.80
CA PRO A 521 -6.36 -8.35 -9.93
C PRO A 521 -5.44 -7.94 -11.08
N MET A 522 -4.13 -7.95 -10.83
CA MET A 522 -3.12 -7.59 -11.83
C MET A 522 -2.47 -8.83 -12.46
N HIS A 523 -2.72 -10.04 -11.92
CA HIS A 523 -1.91 -11.25 -12.17
C HIS A 523 -0.42 -10.95 -12.08
N TYR A 524 -0.02 -10.24 -11.01
CA TYR A 524 1.31 -9.63 -10.91
C TYR A 524 2.41 -10.68 -11.04
N GLN A 525 3.22 -10.56 -12.10
CA GLN A 525 4.59 -11.02 -12.07
C GLN A 525 5.35 -10.01 -11.21
N ILE A 526 5.62 -10.36 -9.95
CA ILE A 526 6.38 -9.51 -9.01
C ILE A 526 7.74 -9.21 -9.64
N TYR A 527 8.03 -7.92 -9.85
CA TYR A 527 9.10 -7.48 -10.75
C TYR A 527 10.36 -7.02 -10.00
N GLU A 528 11.52 -7.49 -10.47
CA GLU A 528 12.91 -7.13 -10.11
C GLU A 528 13.21 -6.66 -8.66
N GLY A 529 13.81 -7.56 -7.87
CA GLY A 529 14.43 -7.27 -6.56
C GLY A 529 13.81 -8.06 -5.41
N ILE A 530 12.51 -8.31 -5.50
CA ILE A 530 11.75 -9.27 -4.70
C ILE A 530 11.39 -10.41 -5.68
N ALA A 531 11.62 -11.67 -5.28
CA ALA A 531 11.78 -12.77 -6.24
C ALA A 531 10.56 -13.00 -7.16
N MET A 532 10.83 -13.19 -8.45
CA MET A 532 9.83 -13.58 -9.45
C MET A 532 9.19 -14.91 -9.08
N LYS A 533 7.86 -15.04 -9.23
CA LYS A 533 7.17 -16.33 -9.31
C LYS A 533 6.03 -16.27 -10.35
N LYS A 534 5.51 -17.44 -10.72
CA LYS A 534 4.51 -17.70 -11.79
C LYS A 534 3.17 -16.97 -11.54
N PRO A 535 2.29 -16.81 -12.56
CA PRO A 535 0.98 -16.15 -12.41
C PRO A 535 0.11 -16.70 -11.26
N ASP A 536 0.21 -17.99 -10.96
CA ASP A 536 -0.58 -18.69 -9.94
C ASP A 536 0.12 -18.78 -8.58
N TYR A 537 1.16 -17.97 -8.37
CA TYR A 537 2.06 -18.13 -7.24
C TYR A 537 1.38 -17.96 -5.88
N VAL A 538 0.63 -16.88 -5.72
CA VAL A 538 -0.33 -16.70 -4.62
C VAL A 538 -1.71 -16.62 -5.25
N SER A 539 -2.57 -17.56 -4.85
CA SER A 539 -3.95 -17.64 -5.30
C SER A 539 -4.89 -17.09 -4.23
N PRO A 540 -5.95 -16.33 -4.60
CA PRO A 540 -6.97 -15.91 -3.65
C PRO A 540 -7.61 -17.13 -2.96
N SER A 541 -7.75 -17.05 -1.64
CA SER A 541 -8.15 -18.17 -0.79
C SER A 541 -9.51 -17.91 -0.15
N PRO A 542 -10.49 -18.84 -0.28
CA PRO A 542 -11.76 -18.74 0.43
C PRO A 542 -11.61 -18.63 1.95
N ILE A 543 -10.54 -19.22 2.53
CA ILE A 543 -10.25 -19.14 3.96
C ILE A 543 -9.80 -17.71 4.34
N ILE A 544 -8.85 -17.13 3.58
CA ILE A 544 -8.34 -15.77 3.86
C ILE A 544 -9.45 -14.73 3.64
N GLN A 545 -10.18 -14.83 2.52
CA GLN A 545 -11.36 -14.00 2.25
C GLN A 545 -12.44 -14.16 3.32
N GLY A 546 -12.68 -15.39 3.80
CA GLY A 546 -13.64 -15.70 4.84
C GLY A 546 -13.27 -15.10 6.20
N VAL A 547 -12.01 -15.27 6.63
CA VAL A 547 -11.47 -14.68 7.86
C VAL A 547 -11.56 -13.16 7.83
N THR A 548 -11.13 -12.51 6.74
CA THR A 548 -11.25 -11.05 6.62
C THR A 548 -12.70 -10.60 6.51
N ARG A 549 -13.59 -11.33 5.83
CA ARG A 549 -15.03 -11.00 5.79
C ARG A 549 -15.67 -11.08 7.18
N ASN A 550 -15.38 -12.13 7.93
CA ASN A 550 -15.84 -12.28 9.32
C ASN A 550 -15.30 -11.17 10.22
N LEU A 551 -14.00 -10.83 10.10
CA LEU A 551 -13.37 -9.72 10.82
C LEU A 551 -14.06 -8.37 10.56
N LEU A 552 -14.21 -7.99 9.28
CA LEU A 552 -14.79 -6.70 8.91
C LEU A 552 -16.29 -6.64 9.25
N ASN A 553 -17.03 -7.75 9.12
CA ASN A 553 -18.41 -7.83 9.58
C ASN A 553 -18.50 -7.59 11.10
N ARG A 554 -17.61 -8.19 11.89
CA ARG A 554 -17.53 -7.98 13.34
C ARG A 554 -17.20 -6.53 13.70
N PHE A 555 -16.37 -5.85 12.92
CA PHE A 555 -16.07 -4.43 13.13
C PHE A 555 -17.28 -3.53 12.86
N MET A 556 -18.25 -3.98 12.05
CA MET A 556 -19.48 -3.23 11.76
C MET A 556 -20.58 -3.37 12.83
N GLU A 557 -20.50 -4.41 13.66
CA GLU A 557 -21.41 -4.63 14.80
C GLU A 557 -21.17 -3.58 15.91
N PRO A 558 -22.22 -3.15 16.63
CA PRO A 558 -22.03 -2.36 17.84
C PRO A 558 -21.18 -3.13 18.85
N ALA A 559 -20.25 -2.45 19.52
CA ALA A 559 -19.56 -3.02 20.67
C ALA A 559 -20.61 -3.52 21.68
N ALA A 560 -20.56 -4.81 22.01
CA ALA A 560 -21.43 -5.38 23.03
C ALA A 560 -21.28 -4.56 24.31
N LYS A 561 -22.39 -3.98 24.79
CA LYS A 561 -22.39 -3.25 26.07
C LYS A 561 -21.93 -4.20 27.16
N VAL A 562 -20.81 -3.85 27.80
CA VAL A 562 -20.24 -4.55 28.96
C VAL A 562 -21.04 -4.17 30.20
#